data_AF-A1HRN4-F1
#
_entry.id   AF-A1HRN4-F1
#
_cell.length_a   1.000
_cell.length_b   1.000
_cell.length_c   1.000
_cell.angle_alpha   90.00
_cell.angle_beta   90.00
_cell.angle_gamma   90.00
#
_symmetry.space_group_name_H-M   'P 1'
#
loop_
_entity.id
_entity.type
_entity.pdbx_description
1 polymer ?
#
loop_
_entity_poly.entity_id
_entity_poly.type
_entity_poly.pdbx_seq_one_letter_code
_entity_poly.pdbx_strand_id
1 'polypeptide(L)'
;MKKRLLRTAITTALTVTFAVPAFANPFSDVPPKHWAYDAVNKLAAAGIIDGYGDGTFKGDKTLTRYEMAQIVAKAMGKVSTVDQKIIVDKLAAEFGAELNELGIKVDGIQKQLDNQIKFNGEARVQYDNATEDTTYRFRLGATGKVNDNTKINVRLTTADEKGFDKSSIDSFNSTRIDRFNLDTKIGSVNTVLGKQDLILGKGLLYNSNEVDGAAITGAKVNWDKLTLAYDNSGPMY
;
A
#
# COMPACT_ATOMS: atom_id res chain seq x y z
N MET A 1 45.16 -25.89 -10.61
CA MET A 1 43.89 -26.27 -9.97
C MET A 1 44.02 -25.98 -8.47
N LYS A 2 43.28 -24.99 -7.94
CA LYS A 2 42.10 -25.15 -7.04
C LYS A 2 42.45 -25.95 -5.77
N LYS A 3 42.20 -25.54 -4.51
CA LYS A 3 41.43 -24.46 -3.85
C LYS A 3 41.80 -24.56 -2.34
N ARG A 4 41.57 -23.47 -1.58
CA ARG A 4 41.15 -23.40 -0.15
C ARG A 4 42.06 -22.52 0.72
N LEU A 5 41.81 -21.23 0.68
CA LEU A 5 42.14 -20.29 1.76
C LEU A 5 40.96 -19.34 1.91
N LEU A 6 40.26 -19.41 3.04
CA LEU A 6 40.00 -18.29 3.96
C LEU A 6 38.91 -18.72 4.95
N ARG A 7 39.37 -19.09 6.15
CA ARG A 7 38.61 -18.93 7.39
C ARG A 7 38.82 -17.48 7.84
N THR A 8 37.83 -16.93 8.54
CA THR A 8 37.92 -15.74 9.44
C THR A 8 38.36 -14.40 8.83
N ALA A 9 37.38 -13.58 8.44
CA ALA A 9 37.38 -12.12 8.62
C ALA A 9 36.03 -11.57 8.13
N ILE A 10 35.37 -10.75 8.96
CA ILE A 10 34.36 -9.70 8.72
C ILE A 10 33.46 -9.67 9.97
N THR A 11 34.07 -9.32 11.10
CA THR A 11 33.38 -8.88 12.34
C THR A 11 33.81 -7.45 12.69
N THR A 12 34.26 -6.68 11.70
CA THR A 12 34.63 -5.28 11.88
C THR A 12 34.32 -4.50 10.61
N ALA A 13 33.77 -3.30 10.81
CA ALA A 13 33.44 -2.27 9.82
C ALA A 13 32.08 -2.40 9.12
N LEU A 14 31.03 -1.93 9.80
CA LEU A 14 30.33 -0.73 9.33
C LEU A 14 29.44 -0.11 10.42
N THR A 15 30.04 0.40 11.50
CA THR A 15 29.38 1.49 12.23
C THR A 15 29.51 2.74 11.36
N VAL A 16 28.51 3.03 10.52
CA VAL A 16 28.39 4.35 9.90
C VAL A 16 28.02 5.33 11.01
N THR A 17 29.02 5.91 11.66
CA THR A 17 28.83 7.17 12.37
C THR A 17 28.57 8.21 11.29
N PHE A 18 27.30 8.56 11.08
CA PHE A 18 26.96 9.78 10.34
C PHE A 18 27.48 10.96 11.16
N ALA A 19 28.64 11.49 10.77
CA ALA A 19 29.03 12.84 11.15
C ALA A 19 28.09 13.79 10.39
N VAL A 20 26.87 13.97 10.92
CA VAL A 20 26.06 15.12 10.56
C VAL A 20 26.86 16.33 11.05
N PRO A 21 27.21 17.32 10.20
CA PRO A 21 27.76 18.56 10.71
C PRO A 21 26.75 19.08 11.73
N ALA A 22 27.17 19.18 12.99
CA ALA A 22 26.39 19.81 14.03
C ALA A 22 26.31 21.29 13.66
N PHE A 23 25.30 21.65 12.87
CA PHE A 23 24.90 23.04 12.73
C PHE A 23 24.57 23.48 14.14
N ALA A 24 25.38 24.42 14.66
CA ALA A 24 25.09 25.06 15.92
C ALA A 24 23.65 25.56 15.86
N ASN A 25 22.88 25.31 16.92
CA ASN A 25 21.50 25.76 17.01
C ASN A 25 21.39 27.22 16.56
N PRO A 26 20.62 27.53 15.49
CA PRO A 26 20.55 28.88 14.96
C PRO A 26 19.77 29.85 15.84
N PHE A 27 19.12 29.37 16.91
CA PHE A 27 18.23 30.15 17.76
C PHE A 27 18.79 30.41 19.16
N SER A 28 18.93 31.68 19.52
CA SER A 28 19.48 32.13 20.80
C SER A 28 18.55 31.88 22.00
N ASP A 29 17.25 31.78 21.78
CA ASP A 29 16.19 31.59 22.78
C ASP A 29 15.85 30.12 23.06
N VAL A 30 16.51 29.17 22.38
CA VAL A 30 16.33 27.74 22.61
C VAL A 30 17.65 27.13 23.09
N PRO A 31 18.04 27.27 24.37
CA PRO A 31 19.31 26.74 24.85
C PRO A 31 19.34 25.19 24.85
N PRO A 32 20.51 24.52 24.90
CA PRO A 32 20.63 23.06 24.89
C PRO A 32 19.86 22.30 25.98
N LYS A 33 19.52 22.98 27.09
CA LYS A 33 18.72 22.42 28.18
C LYS A 33 17.21 22.61 27.98
N HIS A 34 16.80 23.31 26.94
CA HIS A 34 15.39 23.56 26.64
C HIS A 34 14.76 22.28 26.09
N TRP A 35 13.54 21.94 26.56
CA TRP A 35 12.84 20.72 26.16
C TRP A 35 12.61 20.62 24.64
N ALA A 36 12.46 21.78 23.97
CA ALA A 36 12.25 21.86 22.52
C ALA A 36 13.54 21.83 21.70
N TYR A 37 14.73 21.86 22.34
CA TYR A 37 16.01 22.03 21.65
C TYR A 37 16.22 21.02 20.52
N ASP A 38 16.06 19.73 20.81
CA ASP A 38 16.27 18.68 19.81
C ASP A 38 15.25 18.73 18.67
N ALA A 39 13.99 19.05 18.97
CA ALA A 39 12.93 19.12 17.97
C ALA A 39 13.14 20.31 17.04
N VAL A 40 13.38 21.50 17.61
CA VAL A 40 13.62 22.73 16.86
C VAL A 40 14.86 22.60 15.99
N ASN A 41 15.97 22.08 16.52
CA ASN A 41 17.18 21.89 15.71
C ASN A 41 16.97 20.93 14.53
N LYS A 42 16.25 19.82 14.73
CA LYS A 42 15.94 18.88 13.64
C LYS A 42 15.07 19.53 12.56
N LEU A 43 14.05 20.29 12.97
CA LEU A 43 13.16 20.97 12.04
C LEU A 43 13.87 22.11 11.28
N ALA A 44 14.76 22.84 11.96
CA ALA A 44 15.57 23.88 11.35
C ALA A 44 16.58 23.31 10.36
N ALA A 45 17.28 22.24 10.73
CA ALA A 45 18.19 21.53 9.84
C ALA A 45 17.47 20.94 8.60
N ALA A 46 16.19 20.56 8.74
CA ALA A 46 15.36 20.11 7.63
C ALA A 46 14.83 21.26 6.74
N GLY A 47 15.05 22.52 7.14
CA GLY A 47 14.50 23.70 6.46
C GLY A 47 12.98 23.82 6.58
N ILE A 48 12.39 23.24 7.64
CA ILE A 48 10.96 23.30 7.92
C ILE A 48 10.63 24.58 8.71
N ILE A 49 11.55 25.02 9.58
CA ILE A 49 11.44 26.25 10.36
C ILE A 49 12.68 27.12 10.15
N ASP A 50 12.48 28.43 9.99
CA ASP A 50 13.57 29.38 9.74
C ASP A 50 13.77 30.38 10.90
N GLY A 51 12.83 30.42 11.85
CA GLY A 51 12.81 31.40 12.94
C GLY A 51 12.65 32.84 12.46
N TYR A 52 13.14 33.79 13.25
CA TYR A 52 13.06 35.22 13.00
C TYR A 52 14.42 35.81 12.63
N GLY A 53 14.43 36.93 11.90
CA GLY A 53 15.66 37.60 11.43
C GLY A 53 16.57 38.15 12.53
N ASP A 54 16.14 38.09 13.80
CA ASP A 54 16.93 38.42 14.99
C ASP A 54 17.65 37.19 15.59
N GLY A 55 17.57 36.02 14.96
CA GLY A 55 18.20 34.79 15.43
C GLY A 55 17.46 34.14 16.61
N THR A 56 16.14 34.32 16.68
CA THR A 56 15.28 33.68 17.69
C THR A 56 14.21 32.80 17.04
N PHE A 57 13.71 31.80 17.76
CA PHE A 57 12.61 30.94 17.36
C PHE A 57 11.25 31.51 17.79
N LYS A 58 11.20 32.21 18.93
CA LYS A 58 10.01 32.76 19.61
C LYS A 58 8.93 31.71 19.85
N GLY A 59 9.31 30.58 20.46
CA GLY A 59 8.41 29.45 20.70
C GLY A 59 7.16 29.77 21.54
N ASP A 60 7.21 30.81 22.37
CA ASP A 60 6.07 31.25 23.20
C ASP A 60 5.09 32.18 22.46
N LYS A 61 5.44 32.61 21.24
CA LYS A 61 4.57 33.48 20.44
C LYS A 61 3.42 32.65 19.86
N THR A 62 2.20 33.17 19.99
CA THR A 62 1.04 32.58 19.31
C THR A 62 1.24 32.56 17.79
N LEU A 63 1.09 31.39 17.20
CA LEU A 63 1.20 31.17 15.76
C LEU A 63 -0.17 31.34 15.10
N THR A 64 -0.24 32.06 13.99
CA THR A 64 -1.44 32.14 13.17
C THR A 64 -1.66 30.83 12.39
N ARG A 65 -2.91 30.56 12.00
CA ARG A 65 -3.24 29.38 11.17
C ARG A 65 -2.46 29.38 9.84
N TYR A 66 -2.22 30.56 9.24
CA TYR A 66 -1.42 30.70 8.03
C TYR A 66 0.07 30.38 8.25
N GLU A 67 0.68 30.88 9.33
CA GLU A 67 2.06 30.55 9.67
C GLU A 67 2.20 29.03 9.93
N MET A 68 1.21 28.40 10.56
CA MET A 68 1.18 26.94 10.73
C MET A 68 1.06 26.20 9.40
N ALA A 69 0.18 26.65 8.50
CA ALA A 69 0.03 26.07 7.17
C ALA A 69 1.34 26.13 6.36
N GLN A 70 2.13 27.21 6.47
CA GLN A 70 3.45 27.31 5.84
C GLN A 70 4.45 26.29 6.38
N ILE A 71 4.43 26.03 7.69
CA ILE A 71 5.28 24.99 8.30
C ILE A 71 4.87 23.61 7.80
N VAL A 72 3.56 23.33 7.75
CA VAL A 72 3.02 22.06 7.25
C VAL A 72 3.38 21.86 5.77
N ALA A 73 3.26 22.89 4.95
CA ALA A 73 3.66 22.89 3.55
C ALA A 73 5.13 22.50 3.36
N LYS A 74 6.03 23.10 4.14
CA LYS A 74 7.47 22.77 4.10
C LYS A 74 7.72 21.34 4.58
N ALA A 75 7.02 20.89 5.64
CA ALA A 75 7.15 19.55 6.16
C ALA A 75 6.74 18.48 5.14
N MET A 76 5.66 18.70 4.38
CA MET A 76 5.20 17.78 3.33
C MET A 76 6.29 17.42 2.30
N GLY A 77 7.18 18.37 1.99
CA GLY A 77 8.28 18.17 1.03
C GLY A 77 9.54 17.52 1.62
N LYS A 78 9.61 17.34 2.94
CA LYS A 78 10.84 16.95 3.67
C LYS A 78 10.71 15.65 4.45
N VAL A 79 9.49 15.14 4.61
CA VAL A 79 9.21 13.92 5.39
C VAL A 79 9.35 12.68 4.51
N SER A 80 10.12 11.69 4.97
CA SER A 80 10.40 10.46 4.21
C SER A 80 9.98 9.17 4.92
N THR A 81 9.59 9.23 6.20
CA THR A 81 9.14 8.05 6.94
C THR A 81 7.62 7.93 6.90
N VAL A 82 7.11 6.70 6.85
CA VAL A 82 5.66 6.43 6.75
C VAL A 82 4.89 7.05 7.92
N ASP A 83 5.38 6.87 9.15
CA ASP A 83 4.70 7.35 10.36
C ASP A 83 4.62 8.88 10.42
N GLN A 84 5.71 9.58 10.11
CA GLN A 84 5.72 11.04 10.06
C GLN A 84 4.85 11.57 8.93
N LYS A 85 4.82 10.85 7.79
CA LYS A 85 4.00 11.24 6.66
C LYS A 85 2.52 11.20 7.03
N ILE A 86 2.06 10.18 7.73
CA ILE A 86 0.67 10.08 8.22
C ILE A 86 0.30 11.28 9.08
N ILE A 87 1.19 11.70 9.98
CA ILE A 87 0.95 12.84 10.86
C ILE A 87 0.85 14.13 10.04
N VAL A 88 1.82 14.38 9.15
CA VAL A 88 1.86 15.57 8.30
C VAL A 88 0.67 15.61 7.34
N ASP A 89 0.26 14.46 6.83
CA ASP A 89 -0.92 14.30 5.98
C ASP A 89 -2.20 14.68 6.73
N LYS A 90 -2.36 14.22 7.98
CA LYS A 90 -3.48 14.59 8.83
C LYS A 90 -3.48 16.09 9.14
N LEU A 91 -2.32 16.68 9.41
CA LEU A 91 -2.21 18.12 9.62
C LEU A 91 -2.56 18.90 8.34
N ALA A 92 -2.07 18.46 7.18
CA ALA A 92 -2.38 19.10 5.91
C ALA A 92 -3.87 19.04 5.57
N ALA A 93 -4.59 17.98 5.95
CA ALA A 93 -6.04 17.93 5.84
C ALA A 93 -6.74 18.98 6.72
N GLU A 94 -6.26 19.18 7.95
CA GLU A 94 -6.83 20.16 8.90
C GLU A 94 -6.60 21.63 8.48
N PHE A 95 -5.48 21.90 7.80
CA PHE A 95 -5.12 23.23 7.27
C PHE A 95 -5.39 23.37 5.76
N GLY A 96 -6.28 22.54 5.21
CA GLY A 96 -6.49 22.47 3.76
C GLY A 96 -6.98 23.77 3.13
N ALA A 97 -7.80 24.56 3.85
CA ALA A 97 -8.27 25.85 3.37
C ALA A 97 -7.12 26.86 3.21
N GLU A 98 -6.24 26.94 4.20
CA GLU A 98 -5.08 27.82 4.20
C GLU A 98 -4.02 27.36 3.20
N LEU A 99 -3.83 26.05 3.03
CA LEU A 99 -2.90 25.49 2.04
C LEU A 99 -3.36 25.75 0.60
N ASN A 100 -4.66 25.68 0.33
CA ASN A 100 -5.21 26.01 -0.98
C ASN A 100 -4.99 27.49 -1.33
N GLU A 101 -5.09 28.38 -0.35
CA GLU A 101 -4.80 29.81 -0.53
C GLU A 101 -3.30 30.07 -0.79
N LEU A 102 -2.42 29.25 -0.22
CA LEU A 102 -0.98 29.24 -0.52
C LEU A 102 -0.65 28.59 -1.88
N GLY A 103 -1.65 28.15 -2.66
CA GLY A 103 -1.47 27.50 -3.95
C GLY A 103 -1.01 26.05 -3.88
N ILE A 104 -1.05 25.43 -2.69
CA ILE A 104 -0.64 24.05 -2.45
C ILE A 104 -1.90 23.18 -2.47
N LYS A 105 -2.12 22.48 -3.58
CA LYS A 105 -3.24 21.56 -3.74
C LYS A 105 -3.09 20.36 -2.80
N VAL A 106 -3.97 20.24 -1.82
CA VAL A 106 -4.06 19.12 -0.86
C VAL A 106 -4.78 17.90 -1.47
N ASP A 107 -5.13 17.97 -2.75
CA ASP A 107 -5.88 16.95 -3.53
C ASP A 107 -5.29 15.52 -3.47
N GLY A 108 -4.05 15.36 -2.99
CA GLY A 108 -3.32 14.09 -2.94
C GLY A 108 -3.30 13.36 -1.58
N ILE A 109 -3.76 13.96 -0.48
CA ILE A 109 -3.38 13.48 0.85
C ILE A 109 -4.38 12.50 1.48
N GLN A 110 -5.66 12.61 1.13
CA GLN A 110 -6.67 11.65 1.60
C GLN A 110 -6.48 10.23 1.01
N LYS A 111 -5.73 10.08 -0.10
CA LYS A 111 -5.63 8.84 -0.88
C LYS A 111 -4.54 7.85 -0.46
N GLN A 112 -3.74 8.15 0.57
CA GLN A 112 -2.68 7.21 1.01
C GLN A 112 -3.07 6.34 2.21
N LEU A 113 -3.98 6.79 3.07
CA LEU A 113 -4.59 5.94 4.11
C LEU A 113 -5.73 5.08 3.53
N ASP A 114 -6.54 5.63 2.62
CA ASP A 114 -7.68 4.93 1.98
C ASP A 114 -7.29 3.86 0.92
N ASN A 115 -5.98 3.66 0.63
CA ASN A 115 -5.52 2.74 -0.41
C ASN A 115 -4.86 1.45 0.11
N GLN A 116 -4.89 1.22 1.43
CA GLN A 116 -4.41 -0.04 1.99
C GLN A 116 -5.40 -1.18 1.75
N ILE A 117 -6.71 -0.95 1.80
CA ILE A 117 -7.73 -1.96 1.51
C ILE A 117 -8.71 -1.40 0.49
N LYS A 118 -8.87 -2.09 -0.64
CA LYS A 118 -9.86 -1.77 -1.67
C LYS A 118 -10.97 -2.78 -1.66
N PHE A 119 -12.21 -2.33 -1.46
CA PHE A 119 -13.38 -3.16 -1.63
C PHE A 119 -13.91 -3.02 -3.06
N ASN A 120 -14.36 -4.14 -3.63
CA ASN A 120 -15.08 -4.18 -4.89
C ASN A 120 -16.28 -5.10 -4.75
N GLY A 121 -17.30 -4.91 -5.58
CA GLY A 121 -18.47 -5.76 -5.60
C GLY A 121 -19.04 -5.85 -7.00
N GLU A 122 -19.67 -6.98 -7.31
CA GLU A 122 -20.46 -7.15 -8.52
C GLU A 122 -21.78 -7.84 -8.17
N ALA A 123 -22.85 -7.37 -8.78
CA ALA A 123 -24.12 -8.07 -8.86
C ALA A 123 -24.42 -8.30 -10.34
N ARG A 124 -24.69 -9.54 -10.72
CA ARG A 124 -24.96 -9.94 -12.11
C ARG A 124 -26.25 -10.72 -12.18
N VAL A 125 -27.06 -10.38 -13.17
CA VAL A 125 -28.21 -11.18 -13.62
C VAL A 125 -27.94 -11.61 -15.05
N GLN A 126 -28.09 -12.89 -15.33
CA GLN A 126 -27.93 -13.47 -16.66
C GLN A 126 -29.17 -14.27 -17.01
N TYR A 127 -29.73 -14.01 -18.18
CA TYR A 127 -30.80 -14.81 -18.76
C TYR A 127 -30.25 -15.55 -19.98
N ASP A 128 -30.44 -16.87 -20.03
CA ASP A 128 -30.06 -17.69 -21.17
C ASP A 128 -31.33 -18.06 -21.96
N ASN A 129 -31.42 -17.55 -23.20
CA ASN A 129 -32.57 -17.81 -24.07
C ASN A 129 -32.66 -19.27 -24.52
N ALA A 130 -31.57 -20.03 -24.49
CA ALA A 130 -31.54 -21.42 -24.96
C ALA A 130 -32.02 -22.40 -23.88
N THR A 131 -31.76 -22.10 -22.60
CA THR A 131 -32.19 -22.93 -21.47
C THR A 131 -33.35 -22.34 -20.67
N GLU A 132 -33.76 -21.10 -21.00
CA GLU A 132 -34.76 -20.31 -20.26
C GLU A 132 -34.39 -20.07 -18.78
N ASP A 133 -33.12 -20.26 -18.43
CA ASP A 133 -32.62 -20.11 -17.06
C ASP A 133 -32.29 -18.64 -16.75
N THR A 134 -32.55 -18.25 -15.50
CA THR A 134 -32.11 -16.96 -14.96
C THR A 134 -31.13 -17.18 -13.81
N THR A 135 -29.91 -16.70 -13.98
CA THR A 135 -28.83 -16.79 -12.98
C THR A 135 -28.54 -15.45 -12.34
N TYR A 136 -28.45 -15.47 -11.01
CA TYR A 136 -28.08 -14.36 -10.16
C TYR A 136 -26.74 -14.63 -9.48
N ARG A 137 -25.83 -13.67 -9.51
CA ARG A 137 -24.52 -13.79 -8.86
C ARG A 137 -24.20 -12.52 -8.10
N PHE A 138 -23.82 -12.66 -6.84
CA PHE A 138 -23.24 -11.58 -6.05
C PHE A 138 -21.80 -11.95 -5.69
N ARG A 139 -20.87 -11.03 -5.95
CA ARG A 139 -19.50 -11.13 -5.44
C ARG A 139 -19.11 -9.90 -4.65
N LEU A 140 -18.35 -10.11 -3.59
CA LEU A 140 -17.73 -9.08 -2.79
C LEU A 140 -16.24 -9.40 -2.68
N GLY A 141 -15.38 -8.50 -3.14
CA GLY A 141 -13.94 -8.64 -3.05
C GLY A 141 -13.30 -7.56 -2.18
N ALA A 142 -12.19 -7.93 -1.57
CA ALA A 142 -11.32 -7.05 -0.82
C ALA A 142 -9.86 -7.30 -1.25
N THR A 143 -9.13 -6.23 -1.56
CA THR A 143 -7.70 -6.27 -1.87
C THR A 143 -6.94 -5.43 -0.86
N GLY A 144 -6.14 -6.07 -0.01
CA GLY A 144 -5.24 -5.43 0.94
C GLY A 144 -3.81 -5.29 0.40
N LYS A 145 -3.18 -4.13 0.52
CA LYS A 145 -1.73 -3.95 0.29
C LYS A 145 -0.98 -4.21 1.59
N VAL A 146 -0.08 -5.18 1.58
CA VAL A 146 0.83 -5.47 2.71
C VAL A 146 2.09 -4.61 2.60
N ASN A 147 2.61 -4.45 1.39
CA ASN A 147 3.70 -3.53 1.03
C ASN A 147 3.63 -3.20 -0.47
N ASP A 148 4.57 -2.43 -1.01
CA ASP A 148 4.58 -2.02 -2.43
C ASP A 148 4.67 -3.21 -3.41
N ASN A 149 5.17 -4.34 -2.95
CA ASN A 149 5.38 -5.55 -3.76
C ASN A 149 4.35 -6.65 -3.48
N THR A 150 3.53 -6.55 -2.45
CA THR A 150 2.72 -7.66 -1.94
C THR A 150 1.30 -7.22 -1.60
N LYS A 151 0.32 -7.97 -2.11
CA LYS A 151 -1.11 -7.75 -1.92
C LYS A 151 -1.80 -9.05 -1.56
N ILE A 152 -2.82 -8.96 -0.71
CA ILE A 152 -3.72 -10.05 -0.38
C ILE A 152 -5.06 -9.76 -1.05
N ASN A 153 -5.63 -10.74 -1.74
CA ASN A 153 -6.94 -10.64 -2.36
C ASN A 153 -7.87 -11.69 -1.77
N VAL A 154 -9.05 -11.25 -1.36
CA VAL A 154 -10.14 -12.11 -0.89
C VAL A 154 -11.36 -11.81 -1.75
N ARG A 155 -12.10 -12.82 -2.18
CA ARG A 155 -13.39 -12.67 -2.84
C ARG A 155 -14.36 -13.71 -2.31
N LEU A 156 -15.54 -13.22 -1.96
CA LEU A 156 -16.70 -14.00 -1.59
C LEU A 156 -17.65 -14.00 -2.77
N THR A 157 -18.21 -15.17 -3.08
CA THR A 157 -19.27 -15.32 -4.09
C THR A 157 -20.43 -16.11 -3.50
N THR A 158 -21.64 -15.80 -3.93
CA THR A 158 -22.78 -16.70 -3.75
C THR A 158 -22.51 -17.98 -4.55
N ALA A 159 -22.75 -19.15 -3.97
CA ALA A 159 -22.17 -20.43 -4.34
C ALA A 159 -23.07 -21.30 -5.21
N ASP A 160 -24.03 -20.70 -5.91
CA ASP A 160 -24.74 -21.42 -6.97
C ASP A 160 -24.24 -20.97 -8.35
N GLU A 161 -23.78 -21.93 -9.16
CA GLU A 161 -23.46 -21.70 -10.57
C GLU A 161 -24.71 -21.25 -11.37
N LYS A 162 -25.91 -21.55 -10.85
CA LYS A 162 -27.20 -21.27 -11.51
C LYS A 162 -28.01 -20.13 -10.91
N GLY A 163 -27.60 -19.55 -9.78
CA GLY A 163 -28.27 -18.41 -9.14
C GLY A 163 -29.52 -18.78 -8.33
N PHE A 164 -30.24 -17.77 -7.82
CA PHE A 164 -31.46 -17.99 -7.03
C PHE A 164 -32.58 -18.59 -7.90
N ASP A 165 -32.83 -19.89 -7.79
CA ASP A 165 -34.05 -20.49 -8.31
C ASP A 165 -35.25 -20.10 -7.44
N LYS A 166 -36.41 -19.90 -8.06
CA LYS A 166 -37.63 -19.22 -7.56
C LYS A 166 -38.31 -19.94 -6.37
N SER A 167 -37.72 -21.00 -5.84
CA SER A 167 -38.33 -21.93 -4.88
C SER A 167 -37.48 -22.23 -3.64
N SER A 168 -36.58 -21.34 -3.22
CA SER A 168 -35.77 -21.59 -2.01
C SER A 168 -35.40 -20.33 -1.23
N ILE A 169 -36.27 -19.93 -0.30
CA ILE A 169 -35.91 -19.07 0.84
C ILE A 169 -34.85 -19.76 1.74
N ASP A 170 -34.62 -21.08 1.55
CA ASP A 170 -33.71 -21.88 2.36
C ASP A 170 -32.22 -21.80 1.95
N SER A 171 -31.87 -21.14 0.84
CA SER A 171 -30.51 -21.17 0.27
C SER A 171 -29.68 -19.89 0.47
N PHE A 172 -29.87 -19.17 1.57
CA PHE A 172 -28.90 -18.14 2.00
C PHE A 172 -27.53 -18.71 2.44
N ASN A 173 -27.39 -20.05 2.49
CA ASN A 173 -26.24 -20.71 3.10
C ASN A 173 -25.09 -21.01 2.12
N SER A 174 -25.21 -20.66 0.85
CA SER A 174 -24.17 -20.96 -0.13
C SER A 174 -23.33 -19.69 -0.38
N THR A 175 -22.50 -19.27 0.58
CA THR A 175 -21.45 -18.26 0.32
C THR A 175 -20.11 -18.97 0.41
N ARG A 176 -19.28 -18.84 -0.63
CA ARG A 176 -17.94 -19.44 -0.65
C ARG A 176 -16.87 -18.40 -0.92
N ILE A 177 -15.69 -18.64 -0.36
CA ILE A 177 -14.48 -17.90 -0.72
C ILE A 177 -13.95 -18.51 -2.01
N ASP A 178 -14.14 -17.82 -3.13
CA ASP A 178 -13.61 -18.26 -4.43
C ASP A 178 -12.20 -17.73 -4.68
N ARG A 179 -11.85 -16.57 -4.12
CA ARG A 179 -10.49 -16.04 -4.20
C ARG A 179 -9.91 -15.86 -2.81
N PHE A 180 -8.76 -16.49 -2.59
CA PHE A 180 -7.90 -16.20 -1.45
C PHE A 180 -6.46 -16.37 -1.90
N ASN A 181 -5.84 -15.28 -2.36
CA ASN A 181 -4.48 -15.34 -2.86
C ASN A 181 -3.59 -14.18 -2.41
N LEU A 182 -2.30 -14.47 -2.37
CA LEU A 182 -1.21 -13.56 -2.12
C LEU A 182 -0.50 -13.28 -3.45
N ASP A 183 -0.60 -12.05 -3.93
CA ASP A 183 0.11 -11.55 -5.12
C ASP A 183 1.37 -10.82 -4.66
N THR A 184 2.54 -11.36 -4.99
CA THR A 184 3.84 -10.81 -4.60
C THR A 184 4.81 -10.69 -5.77
N LYS A 185 5.55 -9.59 -5.82
CA LYS A 185 6.59 -9.35 -6.82
C LYS A 185 7.98 -9.62 -6.24
N ILE A 186 8.60 -10.71 -6.73
CA ILE A 186 9.95 -11.12 -6.37
C ILE A 186 10.87 -10.75 -7.55
N GLY A 187 11.63 -9.66 -7.41
CA GLY A 187 12.45 -9.12 -8.49
C GLY A 187 11.60 -8.64 -9.68
N SER A 188 11.82 -9.22 -10.86
CA SER A 188 11.05 -8.92 -12.07
C SER A 188 9.87 -9.87 -12.31
N VAL A 189 9.63 -10.82 -11.39
CA VAL A 189 8.64 -11.89 -11.53
C VAL A 189 7.45 -11.62 -10.60
N ASN A 190 6.23 -11.76 -11.11
CA ASN A 190 5.03 -11.75 -10.27
C ASN A 190 4.68 -13.20 -9.91
N THR A 191 4.42 -13.43 -8.63
CA THR A 191 4.10 -14.74 -8.07
C THR A 191 2.78 -14.61 -7.33
N VAL A 192 1.82 -15.47 -7.64
CA VAL A 192 0.53 -15.54 -6.97
C VAL A 192 0.41 -16.90 -6.29
N LEU A 193 0.07 -16.89 -5.00
CA LEU A 193 -0.04 -18.09 -4.18
C LEU A 193 -1.44 -18.17 -3.58
N GLY A 194 -2.10 -19.32 -3.68
CA GLY A 194 -3.39 -19.59 -3.04
C GLY A 194 -4.51 -19.88 -4.05
N LYS A 195 -5.76 -19.68 -3.61
CA LYS A 195 -6.95 -19.92 -4.43
C LYS A 195 -7.09 -18.82 -5.47
N GLN A 196 -6.97 -19.18 -6.74
CA GLN A 196 -6.99 -18.21 -7.84
C GLN A 196 -7.58 -18.78 -9.13
N ASP A 197 -8.00 -17.86 -9.99
CA ASP A 197 -8.40 -18.18 -11.36
C ASP A 197 -7.13 -18.49 -12.19
N LEU A 198 -7.15 -19.56 -13.01
CA LEU A 198 -6.02 -19.93 -13.86
C LEU A 198 -6.17 -19.36 -15.28
N ILE A 199 -5.23 -18.52 -15.69
CA ILE A 199 -5.19 -17.86 -17.02
C ILE A 199 -3.90 -18.27 -17.73
N LEU A 200 -4.00 -19.06 -18.80
CA LEU A 200 -2.86 -19.47 -19.62
C LEU A 200 -2.99 -18.86 -21.02
N GLY A 201 -2.03 -18.01 -21.41
CA GLY A 201 -2.05 -17.30 -22.70
C GLY A 201 -2.97 -16.07 -22.70
N LYS A 202 -3.69 -15.84 -23.80
CA LYS A 202 -4.63 -14.70 -23.98
C LYS A 202 -6.06 -15.00 -23.51
N GLY A 203 -6.30 -16.16 -22.91
CA GLY A 203 -7.65 -16.61 -22.52
C GLY A 203 -7.69 -17.32 -21.17
N LEU A 204 -8.89 -17.36 -20.60
CA LEU A 204 -9.25 -18.25 -19.48
C LEU A 204 -9.50 -19.64 -20.09
N LEU A 205 -8.73 -20.67 -19.71
CA LEU A 205 -8.97 -22.03 -20.23
C LEU A 205 -10.11 -22.75 -19.49
N TYR A 206 -10.50 -22.26 -18.30
CA TYR A 206 -11.51 -22.89 -17.45
C TYR A 206 -12.52 -21.86 -16.96
N ASN A 207 -13.81 -22.16 -17.19
CA ASN A 207 -14.93 -21.26 -16.93
C ASN A 207 -15.59 -21.46 -15.54
N SER A 208 -15.18 -22.46 -14.75
CA SER A 208 -15.97 -22.79 -13.55
C SER A 208 -15.25 -23.11 -12.24
N ASN A 209 -13.98 -23.54 -12.18
CA ASN A 209 -13.40 -23.92 -10.88
C ASN A 209 -12.11 -23.16 -10.57
N GLU A 210 -12.08 -22.55 -9.38
CA GLU A 210 -10.87 -21.94 -8.85
C GLU A 210 -9.82 -23.02 -8.59
N VAL A 211 -8.56 -22.66 -8.79
CA VAL A 211 -7.44 -23.57 -8.64
C VAL A 211 -6.74 -23.26 -7.32
N ASP A 212 -6.50 -24.29 -6.52
CA ASP A 212 -5.75 -24.20 -5.27
C ASP A 212 -4.26 -24.45 -5.56
N GLY A 213 -3.52 -23.38 -5.90
CA GLY A 213 -2.17 -23.56 -6.40
C GLY A 213 -1.25 -22.35 -6.31
N ALA A 214 -0.10 -22.48 -6.96
CA ALA A 214 0.89 -21.42 -7.11
C ALA A 214 1.05 -21.12 -8.61
N ALA A 215 0.90 -19.85 -8.99
CA ALA A 215 1.17 -19.39 -10.34
C ALA A 215 2.31 -18.38 -10.35
N ILE A 216 3.25 -18.57 -11.26
CA ILE A 216 4.37 -17.68 -11.52
C ILE A 216 4.15 -17.05 -12.90
N THR A 217 3.98 -15.74 -12.95
CA THR A 217 3.83 -14.99 -14.20
C THR A 217 4.98 -13.99 -14.30
N GLY A 218 5.91 -14.23 -15.23
CA GLY A 218 7.09 -13.38 -15.30
C GLY A 218 8.15 -13.81 -16.30
N ALA A 219 7.91 -13.56 -17.57
CA ALA A 219 8.96 -13.22 -18.53
C ALA A 219 8.32 -12.49 -19.71
N LYS A 220 8.75 -11.25 -19.99
CA LYS A 220 8.45 -10.57 -21.26
C LYS A 220 9.64 -10.79 -22.19
N VAL A 221 9.72 -11.97 -22.80
CA VAL A 221 10.71 -12.22 -23.86
C VAL A 221 10.05 -11.87 -25.18
N ASN A 222 10.22 -10.61 -25.61
CA ASN A 222 9.92 -9.98 -26.90
C ASN A 222 8.70 -10.40 -27.76
N TRP A 223 7.88 -11.36 -27.37
CA TRP A 223 6.75 -11.89 -28.14
C TRP A 223 5.52 -12.31 -27.32
N ASP A 224 5.57 -12.54 -26.01
CA ASP A 224 4.36 -12.66 -25.16
C ASP A 224 4.73 -12.79 -23.66
N LYS A 225 3.72 -12.73 -22.77
CA LYS A 225 3.89 -13.03 -21.33
C LYS A 225 3.91 -14.55 -21.12
N LEU A 226 4.94 -15.08 -20.44
CA LEU A 226 4.97 -16.47 -19.99
C LEU A 226 4.36 -16.61 -18.58
N THR A 227 3.37 -17.50 -18.45
CA THR A 227 2.75 -17.91 -17.19
C THR A 227 2.99 -19.41 -16.97
N LEU A 228 3.55 -19.77 -15.82
CA LEU A 228 3.69 -21.15 -15.34
C LEU A 228 2.80 -21.29 -14.10
N ALA A 229 2.01 -22.36 -14.00
CA ALA A 229 1.20 -22.61 -12.82
C ALA A 229 1.34 -24.07 -12.38
N TYR A 230 1.33 -24.28 -11.08
CA TYR A 230 1.34 -25.57 -10.43
C TYR A 230 0.12 -25.65 -9.50
N ASP A 231 -0.68 -26.68 -9.70
CA ASP A 231 -1.87 -27.00 -8.91
C ASP A 231 -1.64 -28.29 -8.14
N ASN A 232 -2.07 -28.31 -6.87
CA ASN A 232 -2.01 -29.49 -6.01
C ASN A 232 -3.41 -29.94 -5.54
N SER A 233 -4.46 -29.56 -6.26
CA SER A 233 -5.80 -30.09 -6.01
C SER A 233 -5.85 -31.58 -6.37
N GLY A 234 -6.05 -32.43 -5.35
CA GLY A 234 -6.29 -33.87 -5.55
C GLY A 234 -7.63 -34.11 -6.25
N PRO A 235 -7.86 -35.31 -6.83
CA PRO A 235 -9.13 -35.60 -7.51
C PRO A 235 -10.29 -35.39 -6.53
N MET A 236 -11.22 -34.50 -6.90
CA MET A 236 -12.50 -34.37 -6.21
C MET A 236 -13.33 -35.63 -6.56
N TYR A 237 -13.58 -36.47 -5.56
CA TYR A 237 -14.48 -37.63 -5.66
C TYR A 237 -15.93 -37.21 -5.42
#